data_AF-A0A7Z0N2X8-F1
#
_entry.id   AF-A0A7Z0N2X8-F1
#
_cell.length_a   1.000
_cell.length_b   1.000
_cell.length_c   1.000
_cell.angle_alpha   90.00
_cell.angle_beta   90.00
_cell.angle_gamma   90.00
#
_symmetry.space_group_name_H-M   'P 1'
#
loop_
_entity.id
_entity.type
_entity.pdbx_description
1 polymer ?
#
loop_
_entity_poly.entity_id
_entity_poly.type
_entity_poly.pdbx_seq_one_letter_code
_entity_poly.pdbx_strand_id
1 'polypeptide(L)'
;MLQKIILAIAVFIIILVALTFGESIAYEAFAWISHITGLVIHNFSDIYHAAKNYVSVHAGKVLVALLLTVPISLWIIKNKGDELNKPTNHRKIAIVLAIFLGWLGAHRFYLGQIGWGVLYLIIFYFFAPLVIVLGLIDAIRYMFMSDEEFALVRV
;
A
#
# COMPACT_ATOMS: atom_id res chain seq x y z
N MET A 1 -49.62 -25.54 -2.20
CA MET A 1 -48.68 -26.63 -1.85
C MET A 1 -47.48 -26.69 -2.79
N LEU A 2 -47.69 -26.62 -4.11
CA LEU A 2 -46.62 -26.63 -5.12
C LEU A 2 -45.55 -25.53 -4.95
N GLN A 3 -45.94 -24.30 -4.65
CA GLN A 3 -44.99 -23.19 -4.43
C GLN A 3 -44.02 -23.42 -3.25
N LYS A 4 -44.48 -24.07 -2.17
CA LYS A 4 -43.62 -24.39 -1.02
C LYS A 4 -42.58 -25.47 -1.37
N ILE A 5 -42.97 -26.42 -2.22
CA ILE A 5 -42.08 -27.49 -2.71
C ILE A 5 -41.03 -26.91 -3.69
N ILE A 6 -41.44 -26.03 -4.60
CA ILE A 6 -40.52 -25.35 -5.53
C ILE A 6 -39.49 -24.51 -4.76
N LEU A 7 -39.91 -23.77 -3.74
CA LEU A 7 -39.01 -22.99 -2.89
C LEU A 7 -38.01 -23.90 -2.15
N ALA A 8 -38.49 -25.01 -1.58
CA ALA A 8 -37.62 -25.96 -0.88
C ALA A 8 -36.57 -26.59 -1.82
N ILE A 9 -36.95 -26.94 -3.05
CA ILE A 9 -36.03 -27.47 -4.07
C ILE A 9 -35.02 -26.42 -4.49
N ALA A 10 -35.45 -25.17 -4.72
CA ALA A 10 -34.55 -24.08 -5.10
C ALA A 10 -33.52 -23.79 -4.00
N VAL A 11 -33.95 -23.73 -2.74
CA VAL A 11 -33.04 -23.55 -1.58
C VAL A 11 -32.08 -24.73 -1.45
N PHE A 12 -32.57 -25.96 -1.61
CA PHE A 12 -31.73 -27.16 -1.57
C PHE A 12 -30.65 -27.13 -2.67
N ILE A 13 -31.01 -26.78 -3.90
CA ILE A 13 -30.04 -26.68 -5.02
C ILE A 13 -29.00 -25.60 -4.75
N ILE A 14 -29.40 -24.42 -4.25
CA ILE A 14 -28.47 -23.33 -3.91
C ILE A 14 -27.49 -23.78 -2.82
N ILE A 15 -27.98 -24.44 -1.77
CA ILE A 15 -27.13 -24.96 -0.69
C ILE A 15 -26.22 -26.08 -1.21
N LEU A 16 -26.74 -27.00 -2.03
CA LEU A 16 -25.96 -28.07 -2.63
C LEU A 16 -24.84 -27.51 -3.50
N VAL A 17 -25.12 -26.51 -4.34
CA VAL A 17 -24.13 -25.83 -5.18
C VAL A 17 -23.10 -25.11 -4.31
N ALA A 18 -23.51 -24.39 -3.27
CA ALA A 18 -22.60 -23.73 -2.34
C ALA A 18 -21.69 -24.72 -1.59
N LEU A 19 -22.20 -25.90 -1.22
CA LEU A 19 -21.41 -26.96 -0.57
C LEU A 19 -20.49 -27.70 -1.55
N THR A 20 -20.95 -27.97 -2.78
CA THR A 20 -20.21 -28.77 -3.77
C THR A 20 -19.11 -27.95 -4.46
N PHE A 21 -19.37 -26.68 -4.76
CA PHE A 21 -18.36 -25.77 -5.34
C PHE A 21 -17.56 -25.04 -4.26
N GLY A 22 -18.08 -24.91 -3.05
CA GLY A 22 -17.41 -24.23 -1.95
C GLY A 22 -16.12 -24.90 -1.52
N GLU A 23 -16.06 -26.23 -1.46
CA GLU A 23 -14.85 -26.94 -1.03
C GLU A 23 -13.70 -26.83 -2.03
N SER A 24 -13.96 -26.96 -3.34
CA SER A 24 -12.91 -26.84 -4.36
C SER A 24 -12.46 -25.38 -4.54
N ILE A 25 -13.40 -24.43 -4.60
CA ILE A 25 -13.09 -23.01 -4.76
C ILE A 25 -12.39 -22.47 -3.51
N ALA A 26 -12.81 -22.89 -2.30
CA ALA A 26 -12.14 -22.49 -1.07
C ALA A 26 -10.73 -23.08 -0.98
N TYR A 27 -10.52 -24.33 -1.39
CA TYR A 27 -9.19 -24.92 -1.43
C TYR A 27 -8.28 -24.20 -2.42
N GLU A 28 -8.74 -23.94 -3.65
CA GLU A 28 -7.97 -23.19 -4.65
C GLU A 28 -7.72 -21.74 -4.20
N ALA A 29 -8.71 -21.07 -3.61
CA ALA A 29 -8.54 -19.73 -3.06
C ALA A 29 -7.55 -19.72 -1.89
N PHE A 30 -7.60 -20.71 -1.00
CA PHE A 30 -6.66 -20.83 0.12
C PHE A 30 -5.24 -21.17 -0.35
N ALA A 31 -5.09 -22.07 -1.32
CA ALA A 31 -3.81 -22.38 -1.95
C ALA A 31 -3.23 -21.15 -2.66
N TRP A 32 -4.07 -20.39 -3.36
CA TRP A 32 -3.70 -19.12 -3.97
C TRP A 32 -3.26 -18.10 -2.91
N ILE A 33 -4.05 -17.89 -1.85
CA ILE A 33 -3.72 -17.01 -0.69
C ILE A 33 -2.40 -17.44 -0.03
N SER A 34 -2.18 -18.74 0.17
CA SER A 34 -0.94 -19.28 0.72
C SER A 34 0.26 -19.00 -0.18
N HIS A 35 0.08 -19.06 -1.50
CA HIS A 35 1.11 -18.71 -2.46
C HIS A 35 1.42 -17.21 -2.46
N ILE A 36 0.39 -16.34 -2.41
CA ILE A 36 0.56 -14.87 -2.26
C ILE A 36 1.39 -14.57 -1.00
N THR A 37 0.96 -15.12 0.12
CA THR A 37 1.56 -14.85 1.43
C THR A 37 2.99 -15.37 1.46
N GLY A 38 3.28 -16.53 0.89
CA GLY A 38 4.64 -17.04 0.72
C GLY A 38 5.56 -16.09 -0.06
N LEU A 39 5.12 -15.58 -1.21
CA LEU A 39 5.89 -14.62 -2.02
C LEU A 39 6.16 -13.31 -1.28
N VAL A 40 5.13 -12.77 -0.61
CA VAL A 40 5.27 -11.55 0.20
C VAL A 40 6.26 -11.79 1.33
N ILE A 41 6.08 -12.86 2.10
CA ILE A 41 6.95 -13.18 3.25
C ILE A 41 8.40 -13.37 2.79
N HIS A 42 8.65 -14.07 1.68
CA HIS A 42 10.00 -14.25 1.16
C HIS A 42 10.66 -12.92 0.78
N ASN A 43 9.97 -12.07 0.00
CA ASN A 43 10.49 -10.77 -0.41
C ASN A 43 10.79 -9.85 0.78
N PHE A 44 9.91 -9.82 1.79
CA PHE A 44 10.13 -9.06 3.02
C PHE A 44 11.25 -9.67 3.88
N SER A 45 11.40 -11.00 3.89
CA SER A 45 12.46 -11.70 4.59
C SER A 45 13.83 -11.32 4.01
N ASP A 46 13.97 -11.24 2.69
CA ASP A 46 15.22 -10.84 2.02
C ASP A 46 15.62 -9.40 2.40
N ILE A 47 14.67 -8.47 2.39
CA ILE A 47 14.88 -7.08 2.82
C ILE A 47 15.25 -7.04 4.31
N TYR A 48 14.55 -7.79 5.14
CA TYR A 48 14.83 -7.89 6.58
C TYR A 48 16.24 -8.41 6.85
N HIS A 49 16.65 -9.48 6.18
CA HIS A 49 17.99 -10.04 6.32
C HIS A 49 19.06 -9.08 5.79
N ALA A 50 18.84 -8.42 4.65
CA ALA A 50 19.74 -7.40 4.13
C ALA A 50 19.90 -6.23 5.11
N ALA A 51 18.80 -5.71 5.66
CA ALA A 51 18.81 -4.64 6.65
C ALA A 51 19.50 -5.08 7.95
N LYS A 52 19.18 -6.26 8.46
CA LYS A 52 19.79 -6.83 9.67
C LYS A 52 21.30 -7.00 9.50
N ASN A 53 21.74 -7.55 8.37
CA ASN A 53 23.16 -7.72 8.04
C ASN A 53 23.86 -6.37 7.92
N TYR A 54 23.22 -5.39 7.29
CA TYR A 54 23.79 -4.05 7.21
C TYR A 54 23.97 -3.41 8.60
N VAL A 55 22.93 -3.48 9.44
CA VAL A 55 22.93 -2.93 10.80
C VAL A 55 23.96 -3.63 11.68
N SER A 56 24.10 -4.95 11.59
CA SER A 56 25.08 -5.70 12.39
C SER A 56 26.53 -5.37 11.99
N VAL A 57 26.82 -5.25 10.69
CA VAL A 57 28.15 -4.89 10.17
C VAL A 57 28.49 -3.42 10.45
N HIS A 58 27.49 -2.53 10.44
CA HIS A 58 27.68 -1.09 10.58
C HIS A 58 27.10 -0.51 11.88
N ALA A 59 27.02 -1.32 12.94
CA ALA A 59 26.35 -0.94 14.19
C ALA A 59 26.83 0.41 14.75
N GLY A 60 28.14 0.68 14.70
CA GLY A 60 28.70 1.97 15.12
C GLY A 60 28.14 3.17 14.33
N LYS A 61 28.01 3.06 13.00
CA LYS A 61 27.44 4.12 12.15
C LYS A 61 25.96 4.36 12.49
N VAL A 62 25.21 3.29 12.71
CA VAL A 62 23.80 3.35 13.10
C VAL A 62 23.64 4.03 14.45
N LEU A 63 24.45 3.66 15.44
CA LEU A 63 24.44 4.29 16.77
C LEU A 63 24.79 5.78 16.71
N VAL A 64 25.82 6.15 15.94
CA VAL A 64 26.16 7.57 15.73
C VAL A 64 25.01 8.32 15.06
N ALA A 65 24.38 7.75 14.04
CA ALA A 65 23.22 8.36 13.39
C ALA A 65 22.06 8.57 14.37
N LEU A 66 21.74 7.57 15.19
CA LEU A 66 20.69 7.67 16.22
C LEU A 66 21.03 8.73 17.29
N LEU A 67 22.28 8.76 17.78
CA LEU A 67 22.74 9.74 18.76
C LEU A 67 22.70 11.17 18.22
N LEU A 68 23.01 11.37 16.93
CA LEU A 68 22.96 12.68 16.28
C LEU A 68 21.54 13.09 15.88
N THR A 69 20.64 12.14 15.62
CA THR A 69 19.26 12.42 15.20
C THR A 69 18.54 13.29 16.23
N VAL A 70 18.58 12.92 17.51
CA VAL A 70 17.90 13.67 18.59
C VAL A 70 18.35 15.13 18.67
N PRO A 71 19.64 15.48 18.85
CA PRO A 71 20.09 16.86 18.95
C PRO A 71 19.87 17.65 17.65
N ILE A 72 20.06 17.04 16.48
CA ILE A 72 19.82 17.70 15.18
C ILE A 72 18.33 18.00 15.03
N SER A 73 17.44 17.04 15.30
CA SER A 73 16.00 17.24 15.25
C SER A 73 15.54 18.34 16.21
N LEU A 74 16.04 18.34 17.45
CA LEU A 74 15.72 19.39 18.42
C LEU A 74 16.21 20.77 17.97
N TRP A 75 17.41 20.86 17.38
CA TRP A 75 17.94 22.11 16.84
C TRP A 75 17.11 22.63 15.66
N ILE A 76 16.71 21.75 14.73
CA ILE A 76 15.85 22.10 13.59
C ILE A 76 14.49 22.59 14.10
N ILE A 77 13.84 21.85 15.00
CA ILE A 77 12.52 22.21 15.51
C ILE A 77 12.57 23.55 16.25
N LYS A 78 13.62 23.80 17.05
CA LYS A 78 13.78 25.08 17.75
C LYS A 78 14.01 26.26 16.80
N ASN A 79 14.80 26.08 15.75
CA ASN A 79 15.19 27.18 14.86
C ASN A 79 14.24 27.39 13.68
N LYS A 80 13.46 26.37 13.31
CA LYS A 80 12.53 26.39 12.16
C LYS A 80 11.10 26.02 12.54
N GLY A 81 10.74 26.04 13.82
CA GLY A 81 9.40 25.68 14.31
C GLY A 81 8.28 26.41 13.56
N ASP A 82 8.46 27.71 13.29
CA ASP A 82 7.47 28.51 12.55
C ASP A 82 7.36 28.12 11.07
N GLU A 83 8.45 27.67 10.44
CA GLU A 83 8.42 27.13 9.07
C GLU A 83 7.73 25.75 9.03
N LEU A 84 7.94 24.93 10.06
CA LEU A 84 7.31 23.60 10.21
C LEU A 84 5.80 23.70 10.45
N ASN A 85 5.34 24.79 11.09
CA ASN A 85 3.92 25.06 11.32
C ASN A 85 3.19 25.61 10.09
N LYS A 86 3.90 25.93 9.00
CA LYS A 86 3.22 26.32 7.75
C LYS A 86 2.42 25.12 7.23
N PRO A 87 1.18 25.33 6.75
CA PRO A 87 0.37 24.26 6.21
C PRO A 87 1.16 23.52 5.13
N THR A 88 1.40 22.24 5.37
CA THR A 88 2.19 21.40 4.47
C THR A 88 1.50 21.33 3.11
N ASN A 89 2.27 21.59 2.04
CA ASN A 89 1.73 21.50 0.70
C ASN A 89 1.46 20.02 0.38
N HIS A 90 0.17 19.66 0.36
CA HIS A 90 -0.28 18.28 0.18
C HIS A 90 0.19 17.70 -1.17
N ARG A 91 0.38 18.54 -2.20
CA ARG A 91 0.96 18.16 -3.49
C ARG A 91 2.39 17.67 -3.35
N LYS A 92 3.21 18.39 -2.59
CA LYS A 92 4.61 17.98 -2.35
C LYS A 92 4.67 16.63 -1.66
N ILE A 93 3.83 16.40 -0.65
CA ILE A 93 3.76 15.11 0.05
C ILE A 93 3.29 14.00 -0.90
N ALA A 94 2.25 14.25 -1.70
CA ALA A 94 1.76 13.27 -2.67
C ALA A 94 2.82 12.91 -3.73
N ILE A 95 3.60 13.88 -4.23
CA ILE A 95 4.72 13.63 -5.15
C ILE A 95 5.78 12.73 -4.50
N VAL A 96 6.20 13.08 -3.27
CA VAL A 96 7.20 12.28 -2.53
C VAL A 96 6.69 10.85 -2.31
N LEU A 97 5.43 10.70 -1.88
CA LEU A 97 4.81 9.40 -1.71
C LEU A 97 4.73 8.63 -3.03
N ALA A 98 4.42 9.29 -4.15
CA ALA A 98 4.32 8.65 -5.46
C ALA A 98 5.70 8.17 -5.98
N ILE A 99 6.78 8.89 -5.69
CA ILE A 99 8.15 8.47 -6.07
C ILE A 99 8.63 7.29 -5.22
N PHE A 100 8.54 7.39 -3.89
CA PHE A 100 9.17 6.41 -2.99
C PHE A 100 8.25 5.24 -2.63
N LEU A 101 6.94 5.48 -2.55
CA LEU A 101 5.93 4.51 -2.12
C LEU A 101 4.79 4.38 -3.16
N GLY A 102 4.97 4.88 -4.39
CA GLY A 102 3.93 4.83 -5.42
C GLY A 102 3.61 3.42 -5.89
N TRP A 103 4.59 2.52 -5.80
CA TRP A 103 4.42 1.09 -6.07
C TRP A 103 3.46 0.39 -5.10
N LEU A 104 3.23 0.97 -3.92
CA LEU A 104 2.19 0.53 -2.97
C LEU A 104 0.88 1.32 -3.08
N GLY A 105 0.83 2.35 -3.93
CA GLY A 105 -0.31 3.27 -4.01
C GLY A 105 -0.45 4.22 -2.81
N ALA A 106 0.60 4.43 -2.02
CA ALA A 106 0.55 5.24 -0.81
C ALA A 106 0.07 6.69 -1.05
N HIS A 107 0.44 7.28 -2.20
CA HIS A 107 -0.04 8.61 -2.60
C HIS A 107 -1.56 8.64 -2.82
N ARG A 108 -2.15 7.55 -3.34
CA ARG A 108 -3.61 7.46 -3.55
C ARG A 108 -4.35 7.38 -2.22
N PHE A 109 -3.84 6.60 -1.26
CA PHE A 109 -4.40 6.58 0.09
C PHE A 109 -4.27 7.94 0.80
N TYR A 110 -3.12 8.61 0.66
CA TYR A 110 -2.91 9.94 1.21
C TYR A 110 -3.90 10.98 0.66
N LEU A 111 -4.30 10.83 -0.61
CA LEU A 111 -5.28 11.70 -1.26
C LEU A 111 -6.74 11.35 -0.93
N GLY A 112 -6.99 10.34 -0.08
CA GLY A 112 -8.35 9.88 0.25
C GLY A 112 -8.96 8.93 -0.81
N GLN A 113 -8.21 8.59 -1.86
CA GLN A 113 -8.66 7.75 -2.96
C GLN A 113 -8.48 6.26 -2.64
N ILE A 114 -9.18 5.78 -1.61
CA ILE A 114 -9.02 4.42 -1.06
C ILE A 114 -9.20 3.34 -2.14
N GLY A 115 -10.22 3.46 -2.99
CA GLY A 115 -10.46 2.48 -4.07
C GLY A 115 -9.29 2.37 -5.06
N TRP A 116 -8.68 3.50 -5.42
CA TRP A 116 -7.48 3.51 -6.27
C TRP A 116 -6.27 2.94 -5.56
N GLY A 117 -6.09 3.23 -4.26
CA GLY A 117 -5.02 2.63 -3.46
C GLY A 117 -5.13 1.11 -3.40
N VAL A 118 -6.34 0.57 -3.19
CA VAL A 118 -6.58 -0.88 -3.22
C VAL A 118 -6.29 -1.46 -4.60
N LEU A 119 -6.69 -0.78 -5.68
CA LEU A 119 -6.37 -1.22 -7.04
C LEU A 119 -4.86 -1.29 -7.28
N TYR A 120 -4.10 -0.31 -6.79
CA TYR A 120 -2.63 -0.33 -6.83
C TYR A 120 -2.07 -1.56 -6.11
N LEU A 121 -2.57 -1.91 -4.93
CA LEU A 121 -2.12 -3.13 -4.23
C LEU A 121 -2.44 -4.41 -4.99
N ILE A 122 -3.60 -4.49 -5.63
CA ILE A 122 -3.99 -5.62 -6.48
C ILE A 122 -3.03 -5.74 -7.67
N ILE A 123 -2.81 -4.64 -8.40
CA ILE A 123 -1.89 -4.65 -9.56
C ILE A 123 -0.45 -4.91 -9.12
N PHE A 124 0.00 -4.36 -7.98
CA PHE A 124 1.32 -4.64 -7.42
C PHE A 124 1.56 -6.14 -7.29
N TYR A 125 0.54 -6.87 -6.81
CA TYR A 125 0.62 -8.31 -6.66
C TYR A 125 0.69 -9.05 -8.00
N PHE A 126 -0.14 -8.69 -8.98
CA PHE A 126 -0.16 -9.38 -10.28
C PHE A 126 0.99 -8.96 -11.21
N PHE A 127 1.41 -7.70 -11.15
CA PHE A 127 2.41 -7.11 -12.03
C PHE A 127 3.04 -5.84 -11.42
N ALA A 128 3.93 -6.04 -10.45
CA ALA A 128 4.67 -4.98 -9.76
C ALA A 128 5.34 -3.91 -10.67
N PRO A 129 5.94 -4.24 -11.83
CA PRO A 129 6.55 -3.22 -12.69
C PRO A 129 5.57 -2.14 -13.14
N LEU A 130 4.29 -2.48 -13.35
CA LEU A 130 3.29 -1.52 -13.81
C LEU A 130 2.98 -0.46 -12.74
N VAL A 131 2.79 -0.85 -11.48
CA VAL A 131 2.50 0.14 -10.41
C VAL A 131 3.68 1.03 -10.08
N ILE A 132 4.91 0.56 -10.26
CA ILE A 132 6.11 1.39 -10.14
C ILE A 132 6.05 2.50 -11.20
N VAL A 133 5.79 2.14 -12.46
CA VAL A 133 5.69 3.10 -13.56
C VAL A 133 4.50 4.05 -13.36
N LEU A 134 3.32 3.54 -12.98
CA LEU A 134 2.13 4.36 -12.72
C LEU A 134 2.35 5.35 -11.57
N GLY A 135 3.01 4.93 -10.49
CA GLY A 135 3.40 5.81 -9.38
C GLY A 135 4.32 6.95 -9.84
N LEU A 136 5.31 6.65 -10.69
CA LEU A 136 6.19 7.68 -11.27
C LEU A 136 5.45 8.62 -12.24
N ILE A 137 4.52 8.09 -13.04
CA ILE A 137 3.65 8.90 -13.90
C ILE A 137 2.79 9.86 -13.07
N ASP A 138 2.19 9.37 -11.97
CA ASP A 138 1.43 10.21 -11.04
C ASP A 138 2.32 11.29 -10.39
N ALA A 139 3.55 10.96 -10.02
CA ALA A 139 4.51 11.93 -9.49
C ALA A 139 4.82 13.06 -10.48
N ILE A 140 5.08 12.71 -11.75
CA ILE A 140 5.30 13.67 -12.84
C ILE A 140 4.05 14.53 -13.03
N ARG A 141 2.87 13.90 -13.14
CA ARG A 141 1.60 14.60 -13.30
C ARG A 141 1.37 15.61 -12.17
N TYR A 142 1.57 15.22 -10.92
CA TYR A 142 1.43 16.13 -9.77
C TYR A 142 2.48 17.25 -9.76
N MET A 143 3.68 17.01 -10.29
CA MET A 143 4.72 18.05 -10.38
C MET A 143 4.34 19.16 -11.36
N PHE A 144 3.63 18.81 -12.44
CA PHE A 144 3.20 19.75 -13.47
C PHE A 144 1.79 20.35 -13.24
N MET A 145 1.09 19.94 -12.19
CA MET A 145 -0.23 20.48 -11.82
C MET A 145 -0.14 21.81 -11.08
N SER A 146 -1.08 22.72 -11.37
CA SER A 146 -1.32 23.91 -10.55
C SER A 146 -1.86 23.54 -9.16
N ASP A 147 -1.86 24.49 -8.22
CA ASP A 147 -2.42 24.24 -6.87
C ASP A 147 -3.94 24.00 -6.95
N GLU A 148 -4.64 24.66 -7.87
CA GLU A 148 -6.07 24.52 -8.13
C GLU A 148 -6.39 23.15 -8.74
N GLU A 149 -5.64 22.73 -9.76
CA GLU A 149 -5.81 21.41 -10.39
C GLU A 149 -5.56 20.29 -9.40
N PHE A 150 -4.54 20.42 -8.55
CA PHE A 150 -4.24 19.43 -7.53
C PHE A 150 -5.33 19.37 -6.45
N ALA A 151 -5.95 20.50 -6.09
CA ALA A 151 -7.04 20.51 -5.13
C ALA A 151 -8.23 19.65 -5.58
N LEU A 152 -8.51 19.60 -6.88
CA LEU A 152 -9.56 18.75 -7.46
C LEU A 152 -9.25 17.25 -7.38
N VAL A 153 -7.97 16.87 -7.30
CA VAL A 153 -7.56 15.46 -7.17
C VAL A 153 -7.84 14.93 -5.76
N ARG A 154 -7.88 15.81 -4.75
CA ARG A 154 -8.02 15.45 -3.34
C ARG A 154 -9.49 15.30 -2.88
N VAL A 155 -10.42 15.17 -3.83
CA VAL A 155 -11.87 15.10 -3.56
C VAL A 155 -12.33 13.66 -3.36
#